data_AF-A0AAW4TQD9-F1
#
_entry.id   AF-A0AAW4TQD9-F1
#
_cell.length_a   1.000
_cell.length_b   1.000
_cell.length_c   1.000
_cell.angle_alpha   90.00
_cell.angle_beta   90.00
_cell.angle_gamma   90.00
#
_symmetry.space_group_name_H-M   'P 1'
#
loop_
_entity.id
_entity.type
_entity.pdbx_description
1 polymer ?
#
loop_
_entity_poly.entity_id
_entity_poly.type
_entity_poly.pdbx_seq_one_letter_code
_entity_poly.pdbx_strand_id
1 'polypeptide(L)'
;MTKQDTIALIVDPDSGERIRDIAARARHTWVVTSDANDPVIRRIWNTRRAEPDRAAEGGVTLFQRHGDDRESWCAGILDAVDDHHGDTMHRDGYAILAVYGTPLSGCLRHALSAFEFSKFVSTTEGFRAIKRDTG
;
A
#
# COMPACT_ATOMS: atom_id res chain seq x y z
N MET A 1 3.01 -4.56 20.30
CA MET A 1 2.65 -3.55 19.29
C MET A 1 2.83 -4.21 17.93
N THR A 2 1.80 -4.92 17.47
CA THR A 2 1.87 -5.79 16.29
C THR A 2 1.97 -4.94 15.04
N LYS A 3 3.03 -5.21 14.27
CA LYS A 3 3.38 -4.54 13.02
C LYS A 3 2.54 -5.08 11.83
N GLN A 4 1.41 -5.73 12.09
CA GLN A 4 0.95 -6.86 11.27
C GLN A 4 -0.26 -6.61 10.33
N ASP A 5 -1.02 -5.52 10.45
CA ASP A 5 -2.26 -5.37 9.65
C ASP A 5 -2.26 -4.18 8.68
N THR A 6 -1.10 -3.58 8.42
CA THR A 6 -0.96 -2.43 7.52
C THR A 6 -0.47 -2.84 6.15
N ILE A 7 -1.23 -2.49 5.12
CA ILE A 7 -0.79 -2.46 3.73
C ILE A 7 -0.46 -1.03 3.35
N ALA A 8 0.71 -0.81 2.76
CA ALA A 8 1.08 0.48 2.19
C ALA A 8 0.77 0.49 0.68
N LEU A 9 0.19 1.59 0.21
CA LEU A 9 -0.08 1.85 -1.20
C LEU A 9 0.58 3.17 -1.61
N ILE A 10 1.61 3.08 -2.43
CA ILE A 10 2.38 4.23 -2.92
C ILE A 10 1.94 4.51 -4.35
N VAL A 11 1.17 5.59 -4.53
CA VAL A 11 0.78 6.16 -5.83
C VAL A 11 1.62 7.38 -6.21
N ASP A 12 2.58 7.76 -5.36
CA ASP A 12 3.58 8.77 -5.67
C ASP A 12 4.65 8.19 -6.62
N PRO A 13 4.77 8.69 -7.86
CA PRO A 13 5.79 8.22 -8.78
C PRO A 13 7.20 8.65 -8.36
N ASP A 14 7.36 9.57 -7.42
CA ASP A 14 8.67 10.14 -7.06
C ASP A 14 9.17 9.68 -5.68
N SER A 15 8.56 8.64 -5.11
CA SER A 15 8.91 8.14 -3.77
C SER A 15 10.34 7.61 -3.68
N GLY A 16 10.82 6.92 -4.71
CA GLY A 16 12.21 6.46 -4.81
C GLY A 16 12.69 5.74 -3.55
N GLU A 17 13.80 6.19 -2.97
CA GLU A 17 14.44 5.52 -1.83
C GLU A 17 13.57 5.45 -0.56
N ARG A 18 12.59 6.35 -0.43
CA ARG A 18 11.64 6.36 0.70
C ARG A 18 10.80 5.09 0.77
N ILE A 19 10.67 4.36 -0.34
CA ILE A 19 9.97 3.08 -0.39
C ILE A 19 10.54 2.09 0.64
N ARG A 20 11.86 2.11 0.89
CA ARG A 20 12.48 1.19 1.87
C ARG A 20 11.97 1.44 3.28
N ASP A 21 11.86 2.69 3.67
CA ASP A 21 11.38 3.08 5.01
C ASP A 21 9.89 2.78 5.18
N ILE A 22 9.09 2.95 4.11
CA ILE A 22 7.67 2.60 4.11
C ILE A 22 7.50 1.08 4.20
N ALA A 23 8.21 0.32 3.36
CA ALA A 23 8.13 -1.14 3.32
C ALA A 23 8.58 -1.79 4.63
N ALA A 24 9.59 -1.22 5.31
CA ALA A 24 10.03 -1.71 6.61
C ALA A 24 8.98 -1.58 7.72
N ARG A 25 7.89 -0.85 7.50
CA ARG A 25 6.82 -0.57 8.48
C ARG A 25 5.47 -1.19 8.12
N ALA A 26 5.34 -1.79 6.95
CA ALA A 26 4.10 -2.38 6.44
C ALA A 26 4.26 -3.89 6.23
N ARG A 27 3.15 -4.64 6.35
CA ARG A 27 3.11 -6.07 6.03
C ARG A 27 3.34 -6.34 4.54
N HIS A 28 2.87 -5.43 3.70
CA HIS A 28 3.13 -5.43 2.27
C HIS A 28 3.03 -4.01 1.72
N THR A 29 3.76 -3.73 0.66
CA THR A 29 3.76 -2.43 -0.02
C THR A 29 3.48 -2.60 -1.50
N TRP A 30 2.43 -1.95 -1.98
CA TRP A 30 2.12 -1.81 -3.40
C TRP A 30 2.66 -0.48 -3.89
N VAL A 31 3.39 -0.48 -5.00
CA VAL A 31 4.09 0.70 -5.51
C VAL A 31 3.80 0.90 -7.00
N VAL A 32 3.39 2.12 -7.36
CA VAL A 32 3.17 2.49 -8.76
C VAL A 32 4.50 2.49 -9.52
N THR A 33 4.49 1.97 -10.74
CA THR A 33 5.67 2.01 -11.61
C THR A 33 6.06 3.43 -12.00
N SER A 34 7.36 3.70 -11.96
CA SER A 34 7.96 4.97 -12.39
C SER A 34 9.48 4.82 -12.53
N ASP A 35 10.09 5.76 -13.25
CA ASP A 35 11.54 5.82 -13.40
C ASP A 35 12.27 5.93 -12.05
N ALA A 36 11.66 6.57 -11.05
CA ALA A 36 12.23 6.71 -9.71
C ALA A 36 11.99 5.47 -8.81
N ASN A 37 10.83 4.82 -8.92
CA ASN A 37 10.43 3.73 -8.02
C ASN A 37 11.00 2.37 -8.50
N ASP A 38 10.93 2.08 -9.79
CA ASP A 38 11.33 0.81 -10.40
C ASP A 38 12.75 0.34 -10.01
N PRO A 39 13.82 1.15 -10.10
CA PRO A 39 15.16 0.70 -9.73
C PRO A 39 15.27 0.36 -8.24
N VAL A 40 14.54 1.06 -7.37
CA VAL A 40 14.53 0.81 -5.93
C VAL A 40 13.85 -0.51 -5.62
N ILE A 41 12.72 -0.81 -6.26
CA ILE A 41 12.02 -2.08 -6.10
C ILE A 41 12.86 -3.25 -6.57
N ARG A 42 13.48 -3.14 -7.75
CA ARG A 42 14.38 -4.18 -8.27
C ARG A 42 15.53 -4.46 -7.30
N ARG A 43 16.09 -3.43 -6.67
CA ARG A 43 17.12 -3.59 -5.64
C ARG A 43 16.59 -4.30 -4.40
N ILE A 44 15.38 -3.96 -3.93
CA ILE A 44 14.74 -4.66 -2.79
C ILE A 44 14.57 -6.15 -3.11
N TRP A 45 14.05 -6.50 -4.28
CA TRP A 45 13.89 -7.88 -4.71
C TRP A 45 15.21 -8.64 -4.81
N ASN A 46 16.24 -8.02 -5.39
CA ASN A 46 17.56 -8.62 -5.52
C ASN A 46 18.21 -8.89 -4.16
N THR A 47 18.11 -7.96 -3.21
CA THR A 47 18.60 -8.17 -1.84
C THR A 47 17.89 -9.33 -1.15
N ARG A 48 16.56 -9.45 -1.29
CA ARG A 48 15.81 -10.58 -0.72
C ARG A 48 16.19 -11.93 -1.31
N ARG A 49 16.44 -11.97 -2.62
CA ARG A 49 16.89 -13.19 -3.29
C ARG A 49 18.28 -13.62 -2.82
N ALA A 50 19.15 -12.66 -2.51
CA ALA A 50 20.51 -12.92 -2.03
C ALA A 50 20.54 -13.31 -0.54
N GLU A 51 19.62 -12.79 0.28
CA GLU A 51 19.61 -12.98 1.73
C GLU A 51 18.21 -13.41 2.24
N PRO A 52 17.75 -14.64 1.91
CA PRO A 52 16.39 -15.10 2.23
C PRO A 52 16.11 -15.14 3.75
N ASP A 53 17.13 -15.46 4.56
CA ASP A 53 16.99 -15.55 6.03
C ASP A 53 16.98 -14.17 6.73
N ARG A 54 17.40 -13.11 6.02
CA ARG A 54 17.33 -11.71 6.50
C ARG A 54 16.12 -10.95 5.98
N ALA A 55 15.12 -11.65 5.42
CA ALA A 55 13.89 -11.03 4.94
C ALA A 55 13.10 -10.39 6.09
N ALA A 56 13.54 -9.20 6.51
CA ALA A 56 12.79 -8.34 7.38
C ALA A 56 11.45 -8.01 6.69
N GLU A 57 10.40 -8.48 7.34
CA GLU A 57 8.97 -8.26 7.15
C GLU A 57 8.59 -7.15 6.14
N GLY A 58 7.74 -7.52 5.16
CA GLY A 58 7.04 -6.57 4.27
C GLY A 58 7.17 -6.89 2.79
N GLY A 59 6.31 -7.69 2.14
CA GLY A 59 6.39 -7.92 0.68
C GLY A 59 6.32 -6.60 -0.14
N VAL A 60 6.91 -6.54 -1.35
CA VAL A 60 6.76 -5.37 -2.23
C VAL A 60 6.32 -5.80 -3.62
N THR A 61 5.24 -5.20 -4.13
CA THR A 61 4.65 -5.46 -5.45
C THR A 61 4.58 -4.17 -6.26
N LEU A 62 4.98 -4.22 -7.53
CA LEU A 62 4.77 -3.14 -8.49
C LEU A 62 3.40 -3.26 -9.16
N PHE A 63 2.74 -2.14 -9.42
CA PHE A 63 1.53 -2.08 -10.23
C PHE A 63 1.59 -0.94 -11.26
N GLN A 64 0.88 -1.14 -12.36
CA GLN A 64 0.81 -0.18 -13.46
C GLN A 64 -0.14 0.98 -13.15
N ARG A 65 0.08 2.12 -13.79
CA ARG A 65 -0.83 3.27 -13.72
C ARG A 65 -2.13 2.94 -14.45
N HIS A 66 -3.27 3.17 -13.82
CA HIS A 66 -4.59 2.94 -14.41
C HIS A 66 -5.47 4.18 -14.24
N GLY A 67 -5.75 4.87 -15.35
CA GLY A 67 -6.43 6.19 -15.37
C GLY A 67 -5.45 7.36 -15.47
N ASP A 68 -6.00 8.58 -15.42
CA ASP A 68 -5.26 9.79 -15.81
C ASP A 68 -4.51 10.46 -14.66
N ASP A 69 -4.95 10.21 -13.41
CA ASP A 69 -4.39 10.84 -12.22
C ASP A 69 -4.13 9.85 -11.08
N ARG A 70 -3.42 10.32 -10.04
CA ARG A 70 -3.04 9.50 -8.88
C ARG A 70 -4.23 8.99 -8.09
N GLU A 71 -5.34 9.73 -8.10
CA GLU A 71 -6.60 9.29 -7.49
C GLU A 71 -7.15 8.06 -8.24
N SER A 72 -7.18 8.11 -9.56
CA SER A 72 -7.60 7.02 -10.43
C SER A 72 -6.69 5.81 -10.27
N TRP A 73 -5.36 6.01 -10.19
CA TRP A 73 -4.41 4.93 -9.95
C TRP A 73 -4.63 4.28 -8.57
N CYS A 74 -4.94 5.09 -7.56
CA CYS A 74 -5.23 4.62 -6.22
C CYS A 74 -6.52 3.81 -6.19
N ALA A 75 -7.60 4.29 -6.82
CA ALA A 75 -8.88 3.61 -6.83
C ALA A 75 -8.83 2.32 -7.66
N GLY A 76 -8.18 2.34 -8.82
CA GLY A 76 -8.14 1.22 -9.77
C GLY A 76 -7.36 0.00 -9.30
N ILE A 77 -6.54 0.12 -8.25
CA ILE A 77 -5.77 -1.01 -7.70
C ILE A 77 -6.41 -1.61 -6.43
N LEU A 78 -7.46 -0.99 -5.88
CA LEU A 78 -8.04 -1.43 -4.60
C LEU A 78 -8.55 -2.87 -4.63
N ASP A 79 -9.20 -3.29 -5.73
CA ASP A 79 -9.66 -4.68 -5.91
C ASP A 79 -8.49 -5.67 -5.82
N ALA A 80 -7.38 -5.41 -6.54
CA ALA A 80 -6.22 -6.29 -6.52
C ALA A 80 -5.52 -6.33 -5.15
N VAL A 81 -5.52 -5.21 -4.42
CA VAL A 81 -5.00 -5.14 -3.04
C VAL A 81 -5.86 -5.98 -2.11
N ASP A 82 -7.19 -5.86 -2.20
CA ASP A 82 -8.13 -6.59 -1.36
C ASP A 82 -8.15 -8.09 -1.71
N ASP A 83 -8.12 -8.47 -2.98
CA ASP A 83 -7.98 -9.86 -3.43
C ASP A 83 -6.72 -10.53 -2.87
N HIS A 84 -5.63 -9.77 -2.73
CA HIS A 84 -4.35 -10.29 -2.23
C HIS A 84 -4.27 -10.36 -0.70
N HIS A 85 -4.93 -9.44 0.02
CA HIS A 85 -4.74 -9.27 1.47
C HIS A 85 -6.00 -9.39 2.32
N GLY A 86 -7.18 -9.40 1.72
CA GLY A 86 -8.48 -9.46 2.38
C GLY A 86 -8.79 -10.80 3.05
N ASP A 87 -9.94 -10.84 3.72
CA ASP A 87 -10.36 -11.93 4.62
C ASP A 87 -10.53 -13.27 3.90
N THR A 88 -10.75 -13.24 2.59
CA THR A 88 -10.85 -14.43 1.73
C THR A 88 -9.52 -15.20 1.65
N MET A 89 -8.38 -14.55 1.88
CA MET A 89 -7.05 -15.16 1.78
C MET A 89 -6.32 -15.28 3.13
N HIS A 90 -6.70 -14.49 4.15
CA HIS A 90 -6.06 -14.49 5.47
C HIS A 90 -7.07 -14.35 6.61
N ARG A 91 -6.95 -15.21 7.63
CA ARG A 91 -7.89 -15.30 8.77
C ARG A 91 -8.08 -13.99 9.57
N ASP A 92 -7.17 -13.03 9.41
CA ASP A 92 -7.15 -11.75 10.13
C ASP A 92 -7.20 -10.51 9.19
N GLY A 93 -7.31 -10.72 7.87
CA GLY A 93 -7.40 -9.63 6.88
C GLY A 93 -6.28 -8.59 6.97
N TYR A 94 -6.53 -7.40 6.41
CA TYR A 94 -5.75 -6.20 6.73
C TYR A 94 -6.69 -5.10 7.21
N ALA A 95 -6.31 -4.44 8.30
CA ALA A 95 -7.14 -3.43 8.95
C ALA A 95 -6.82 -2.00 8.48
N ILE A 96 -5.60 -1.77 7.97
CA ILE A 96 -5.11 -0.43 7.65
C ILE A 96 -4.55 -0.38 6.23
N LEU A 97 -5.08 0.54 5.42
CA LEU A 97 -4.46 0.96 4.17
C LEU A 97 -3.81 2.33 4.34
N ALA A 98 -2.48 2.38 4.25
CA ALA A 98 -1.71 3.63 4.29
C ALA A 98 -1.37 4.07 2.86
N VAL A 99 -1.98 5.17 2.41
CA VAL A 99 -1.83 5.68 1.04
C VAL A 99 -0.86 6.86 1.02
N TYR A 100 0.08 6.84 0.07
CA TYR A 100 1.10 7.85 -0.15
C TYR A 100 1.03 8.39 -1.57
N GLY A 101 1.08 9.71 -1.74
CA GLY A 101 1.17 10.38 -3.05
C GLY A 101 -0.09 11.05 -3.55
N THR A 102 -1.22 10.87 -2.85
CA THR A 102 -2.48 11.54 -3.15
C THR A 102 -3.21 11.88 -1.85
N PRO A 103 -3.80 13.08 -1.71
CA PRO A 103 -4.65 13.41 -0.57
C PRO A 103 -5.93 12.58 -0.59
N LEU A 104 -6.59 12.47 0.57
CA LEU A 104 -7.92 11.87 0.64
C LEU A 104 -8.96 12.82 0.01
N SER A 105 -9.66 12.33 -1.00
CA SER A 105 -10.79 13.03 -1.63
C SER A 105 -12.13 12.39 -1.27
N GLY A 106 -13.23 13.03 -1.71
CA GLY A 106 -14.57 12.45 -1.62
C GLY A 106 -14.73 11.17 -2.45
N CYS A 107 -14.15 11.13 -3.66
CA CYS A 107 -14.19 9.96 -4.54
C CYS A 107 -13.43 8.77 -3.93
N LEU A 108 -12.21 9.00 -3.43
CA LEU A 108 -11.44 7.95 -2.76
C LEU A 108 -12.13 7.46 -1.50
N ARG A 109 -12.70 8.36 -0.70
CA ARG A 109 -13.47 7.96 0.48
C ARG A 109 -14.64 7.05 0.10
N HIS A 110 -15.37 7.37 -0.97
CA HIS A 110 -16.48 6.55 -1.45
C HIS A 110 -16.01 5.18 -1.93
N ALA A 111 -14.95 5.13 -2.76
CA ALA A 111 -14.37 3.88 -3.24
C ALA A 111 -13.88 2.98 -2.10
N LEU A 112 -13.15 3.55 -1.12
CA LEU A 112 -12.62 2.81 0.03
C LEU A 112 -13.74 2.25 0.93
N SER A 113 -14.89 2.93 1.03
CA SER A 113 -16.02 2.41 1.81
C SER A 113 -16.64 1.13 1.22
N ALA A 114 -16.45 0.84 -0.07
CA ALA A 114 -16.83 -0.45 -0.66
C ALA A 114 -16.00 -1.62 -0.09
N PHE A 115 -14.79 -1.33 0.41
CA PHE A 115 -13.88 -2.29 1.07
C PHE A 115 -13.93 -2.17 2.60
N GLU A 116 -15.06 -1.72 3.15
CA GLU A 116 -15.33 -1.63 4.60
C GLU A 116 -14.48 -0.62 5.39
N PHE A 117 -13.65 0.18 4.71
CA PHE A 117 -12.98 1.30 5.33
C PHE A 117 -13.97 2.38 5.74
N SER A 118 -13.93 2.76 7.02
CA SER A 118 -14.90 3.70 7.59
C SER A 118 -14.25 4.86 8.35
N LYS A 119 -13.03 4.67 8.85
CA LYS A 119 -12.25 5.71 9.52
C LYS A 119 -11.10 6.15 8.62
N PHE A 120 -10.97 7.46 8.46
CA PHE A 120 -9.97 8.06 7.58
C PHE A 120 -9.19 9.14 8.32
N VAL A 121 -7.88 9.14 8.15
CA VAL A 121 -6.97 10.12 8.76
C VAL A 121 -6.05 10.67 7.69
N SER A 122 -6.21 11.94 7.34
CA SER A 122 -5.29 12.62 6.42
C SER A 122 -3.89 12.74 7.03
N THR A 123 -2.86 12.65 6.19
CA THR A 123 -1.47 12.88 6.56
C THR A 123 -0.87 13.94 5.64
N THR A 124 0.35 14.39 5.93
CA THR A 124 1.08 15.32 5.04
C THR A 124 1.43 14.69 3.70
N GLU A 125 1.38 13.36 3.59
CA GLU A 125 1.87 12.60 2.44
C GLU A 125 0.76 11.83 1.71
N GLY A 126 -0.47 11.89 2.24
CA GLY A 126 -1.62 11.17 1.75
C GLY A 126 -2.63 10.95 2.86
N PHE A 127 -2.96 9.70 3.17
CA PHE A 127 -3.92 9.37 4.22
C PHE A 127 -3.80 7.93 4.72
N ARG A 128 -4.52 7.62 5.79
CA ARG A 128 -4.76 6.26 6.29
C ARG A 128 -6.25 5.97 6.27
N ALA A 129 -6.63 4.82 5.72
CA ALA A 129 -7.96 4.26 5.80
C ALA A 129 -7.93 3.05 6.75
N ILE A 130 -8.92 2.95 7.64
CA ILE A 130 -8.98 1.95 8.71
C ILE A 130 -10.34 1.25 8.65
N LYS A 131 -10.33 -0.08 8.52
CA LYS A 131 -11.52 -0.93 8.70
C LYS A 131 -11.94 -0.83 10.18
N ARG A 132 -13.24 -0.93 10.50
CA ARG A 132 -13.73 -0.68 11.88
C ARG A 132 -12.92 -1.51 12.90
N ASP A 133 -12.62 -0.93 14.07
CA ASP A 133 -12.19 -1.70 15.23
C ASP A 133 -13.24 -2.80 15.45
N THR A 134 -12.87 -4.05 15.20
CA THR A 134 -13.52 -5.16 15.87
C THR A 134 -13.22 -4.98 17.35
N GLY A 135 -14.19 -4.38 18.07
CA GLY A 135 -14.11 -4.13 19.50
C GLY A 135 -13.92 -5.38 20.33
#